data_AF-A0A7L0W8L7-F1
#
_entry.id   AF-A0A7L0W8L7-F1
#
_cell.length_a   1.000
_cell.length_b   1.000
_cell.length_c   1.000
_cell.angle_alpha   90.00
_cell.angle_beta   90.00
_cell.angle_gamma   90.00
#
_symmetry.space_group_name_H-M   'P 1'
#
loop_
_entity.id
_entity.type
_entity.pdbx_description
1 polymer ?
#
loop_
_entity_poly.entity_id
_entity_poly.type
_entity_poly.pdbx_seq_one_letter_code
_entity_poly.pdbx_strand_id
1 'polypeptide(L)'
;AQQVPRYVRVNTLKTCVDDVVDFFKRQGYAFLGKAGSVEEMKALSGKKFLLDLHLPELLVFPPQTDFHDNQLYTSGHIILQDKASCLPAFLLSPAAGSHVIDACAAPGNKTSHLAAILKNKGQIFAFDVDTKRLATMNTMLMRAGVTSFKLAQQDFLTVDPHDPKYSKVTCILLDPSCSGSGMVTRLLLEEAAPSVERLQALAGFQRKVLSHALRFPAVQRLAYSTCSVHREENEDVVQAVLQEQGSAFRLVNVFPSWPCRGLATFPGAECCLRASPADTLTQGFFVAVLERCGDEAAVPSSLPAAPEESLQHGEGAEPGAAPPKKRRRKKQQVK
;
A
#
# COMPACT_ATOMS: atom_id res chain seq x y z
N ALA A 1 -7.49 12.13 -23.65
CA ALA A 1 -6.94 11.09 -22.75
C ALA A 1 -7.57 11.27 -21.36
N GLN A 2 -8.10 10.21 -20.77
CA GLN A 2 -8.63 10.25 -19.40
C GLN A 2 -7.46 10.45 -18.44
N GLN A 3 -7.40 11.59 -17.75
CA GLN A 3 -6.29 11.90 -16.84
C GLN A 3 -6.55 11.23 -15.49
N VAL A 4 -5.53 10.53 -14.99
CA VAL A 4 -5.55 9.89 -13.66
C VAL A 4 -5.63 10.97 -12.57
N PRO A 5 -6.49 10.82 -11.55
CA PRO A 5 -6.57 11.76 -10.43
C PRO A 5 -5.24 11.96 -9.70
N ARG A 6 -5.11 13.10 -9.01
CA ARG A 6 -3.97 13.34 -8.11
C ARG A 6 -4.23 12.61 -6.79
N TYR A 7 -3.52 11.51 -6.59
CA TYR A 7 -3.54 10.78 -5.34
C TYR A 7 -2.51 11.33 -4.34
N VAL A 8 -2.96 11.53 -3.10
CA VAL A 8 -2.18 12.10 -2.01
C VAL A 8 -2.34 11.21 -0.79
N ARG A 9 -1.29 10.43 -0.46
CA ARG A 9 -1.28 9.59 0.73
C ARG A 9 -0.97 10.44 1.95
N VAL A 10 -1.81 10.35 2.96
CA VAL A 10 -1.58 10.96 4.28
C VAL A 10 -0.49 10.18 5.00
N ASN A 11 0.51 10.89 5.53
CA ASN A 11 1.59 10.27 6.29
C ASN A 11 1.20 10.16 7.77
N THR A 12 0.69 9.00 8.15
CA THR A 12 0.22 8.71 9.52
C THR A 12 1.32 8.69 10.58
N LEU A 13 2.60 8.83 10.20
CA LEU A 13 3.69 9.06 11.14
C LEU A 13 3.72 10.49 11.69
N LYS A 14 3.10 11.46 11.00
CA LYS A 14 3.21 12.88 11.32
C LYS A 14 1.87 13.59 11.55
N THR A 15 0.78 13.04 11.02
CA THR A 15 -0.56 13.65 11.09
C THR A 15 -1.63 12.57 10.90
N CYS A 16 -2.90 12.95 10.90
CA CYS A 16 -4.03 12.08 10.54
C CYS A 16 -4.82 12.66 9.34
N VAL A 17 -5.76 11.89 8.79
CA VAL A 17 -6.60 12.33 7.66
C VAL A 17 -7.38 13.60 8.01
N ASP A 18 -7.96 13.67 9.21
CA ASP A 18 -8.80 14.80 9.63
C ASP A 18 -8.03 16.13 9.63
N ASP A 19 -6.80 16.14 10.16
CA ASP A 19 -5.94 17.32 10.17
C ASP A 19 -5.62 17.81 8.75
N VAL A 20 -5.33 16.87 7.84
CA VAL A 20 -5.02 17.18 6.44
C VAL A 20 -6.26 17.70 5.71
N VAL A 21 -7.42 17.09 5.95
CA VAL A 21 -8.72 17.53 5.43
C VAL A 21 -9.02 18.96 5.88
N ASP A 22 -8.85 19.24 7.17
CA ASP A 22 -9.07 20.57 7.74
C ASP A 22 -8.07 21.61 7.21
N PHE A 23 -6.82 21.22 6.98
CA PHE A 23 -5.84 22.08 6.31
C PHE A 23 -6.30 22.48 4.90
N PHE A 24 -6.73 21.52 4.08
CA PHE A 24 -7.20 21.83 2.73
C PHE A 24 -8.51 22.62 2.72
N LYS A 25 -9.43 22.36 3.67
CA LYS A 25 -10.63 23.19 3.88
C LYS A 25 -10.28 24.65 4.13
N ARG A 26 -9.28 24.92 4.99
CA ARG A 26 -8.76 26.29 5.23
C ARG A 26 -8.13 26.92 3.99
N GLN A 27 -7.64 26.14 3.03
CA GLN A 27 -7.16 26.62 1.72
C GLN A 27 -8.27 26.78 0.65
N GLY A 28 -9.53 26.64 1.07
CA GLY A 28 -10.71 26.81 0.22
C GLY A 28 -11.05 25.57 -0.62
N TYR A 29 -10.57 24.39 -0.24
CA TYR A 29 -11.06 23.13 -0.81
C TYR A 29 -12.34 22.65 -0.11
N ALA A 30 -13.25 22.07 -0.87
CA ALA A 30 -14.43 21.39 -0.35
C ALA A 30 -14.17 19.88 -0.26
N PHE A 31 -14.21 19.35 0.97
CA PHE A 31 -14.16 17.92 1.20
C PHE A 31 -15.54 17.30 0.98
N LEU A 32 -15.63 16.29 0.13
CA LEU A 32 -16.88 15.65 -0.26
C LEU A 32 -17.15 14.32 0.47
N GLY A 33 -16.34 13.98 1.47
CA GLY A 33 -16.42 12.69 2.17
C GLY A 33 -15.61 11.59 1.50
N LYS A 34 -15.99 10.34 1.73
CA LYS A 34 -15.40 9.16 1.10
C LYS A 34 -16.10 8.87 -0.23
N ALA A 35 -15.34 8.60 -1.27
CA ALA A 35 -15.89 8.23 -2.57
C ALA A 35 -16.74 6.95 -2.45
N GLY A 36 -17.96 7.01 -2.97
CA GLY A 36 -18.87 5.86 -3.10
C GLY A 36 -18.61 5.03 -4.36
N SER A 37 -18.01 5.64 -5.40
CA SER A 37 -17.71 4.95 -6.66
C SER A 37 -16.52 5.54 -7.42
N VAL A 38 -16.10 4.87 -8.49
CA VAL A 38 -15.05 5.34 -9.39
C VAL A 38 -15.50 6.58 -10.18
N GLU A 39 -16.79 6.65 -10.53
CA GLU A 39 -17.40 7.77 -11.26
C GLU A 39 -17.34 9.07 -10.46
N GLU A 40 -17.56 9.02 -9.14
CA GLU A 40 -17.42 10.19 -8.26
C GLU A 40 -16.00 10.75 -8.28
N MET A 41 -14.98 9.87 -8.19
CA MET A 41 -13.58 10.27 -8.30
C MET A 41 -13.26 10.85 -9.68
N LYS A 42 -13.85 10.29 -10.75
CA LYS A 42 -13.67 10.78 -12.13
C LYS A 42 -14.32 12.15 -12.36
N ALA A 43 -15.42 12.45 -11.67
CA ALA A 43 -16.14 13.71 -11.77
C ALA A 43 -15.51 14.87 -10.96
N LEU A 44 -14.45 14.58 -10.18
CA LEU A 44 -13.75 15.60 -9.39
C LEU A 44 -13.21 16.73 -10.27
N SER A 45 -13.55 17.95 -9.90
CA SER A 45 -13.14 19.17 -10.59
C SER A 45 -13.07 20.35 -9.62
N GLY A 46 -12.32 21.39 -10.01
CA GLY A 46 -12.14 22.60 -9.20
C GLY A 46 -11.45 22.31 -7.86
N LYS A 47 -11.82 23.04 -6.81
CA LYS A 47 -11.30 22.85 -5.45
C LYS A 47 -12.15 21.85 -4.66
N LYS A 48 -12.34 20.65 -5.19
CA LYS A 48 -13.06 19.56 -4.51
C LYS A 48 -12.13 18.37 -4.34
N PHE A 49 -12.27 17.63 -3.24
CA PHE A 49 -11.49 16.43 -2.99
C PHE A 49 -12.27 15.43 -2.14
N LEU A 50 -11.88 14.16 -2.24
CA LEU A 50 -12.53 13.01 -1.62
C LEU A 50 -11.48 12.17 -0.87
N LEU A 51 -11.94 11.33 0.05
CA LEU A 51 -11.19 10.16 0.49
C LEU A 51 -11.39 9.03 -0.52
N ASP A 52 -10.33 8.25 -0.79
CA ASP A 52 -10.37 7.16 -1.74
C ASP A 52 -11.39 6.08 -1.35
N LEU A 53 -11.97 5.44 -2.37
CA LEU A 53 -12.93 4.35 -2.21
C LEU A 53 -12.34 3.16 -1.42
N HIS A 54 -11.06 2.85 -1.67
CA HIS A 54 -10.41 1.61 -1.29
C HIS A 54 -9.43 1.78 -0.13
N LEU A 55 -8.65 2.86 -0.12
CA LEU A 55 -7.52 3.04 0.79
C LEU A 55 -7.83 4.14 1.84
N PRO A 56 -7.73 3.82 3.15
CA PRO A 56 -8.25 4.71 4.21
C PRO A 56 -7.45 6.01 4.37
N GLU A 57 -6.18 6.02 3.98
CA GLU A 57 -5.28 7.18 4.17
C GLU A 57 -4.94 7.87 2.83
N LEU A 58 -5.78 7.68 1.81
CA LEU A 58 -5.51 8.20 0.47
C LEU A 58 -6.56 9.24 0.08
N LEU A 59 -6.13 10.48 -0.14
CA LEU A 59 -6.97 11.55 -0.64
C LEU A 59 -6.88 11.61 -2.17
N VAL A 60 -7.99 12.01 -2.80
CA VAL A 60 -8.15 12.08 -4.26
C VAL A 60 -8.50 13.50 -4.65
N PHE A 61 -7.67 14.09 -5.51
CA PHE A 61 -7.81 15.43 -6.05
C PHE A 61 -7.91 15.38 -7.58
N PRO A 62 -8.41 16.45 -8.23
CA PRO A 62 -8.39 16.54 -9.68
C PRO A 62 -6.98 16.35 -10.29
N PRO A 63 -6.86 15.79 -11.50
CA PRO A 63 -5.57 15.42 -12.10
C PRO A 63 -4.51 16.53 -12.17
N GLN A 64 -4.95 17.78 -12.38
CA GLN A 64 -4.07 18.94 -12.55
C GLN A 64 -3.70 19.65 -11.24
N THR A 65 -4.07 19.08 -10.10
CA THR A 65 -3.68 19.62 -8.81
C THR A 65 -2.20 19.31 -8.54
N ASP A 66 -1.43 20.37 -8.28
CA ASP A 66 -0.03 20.28 -7.88
C ASP A 66 0.15 20.69 -6.41
N PHE A 67 0.91 19.89 -5.68
CA PHE A 67 1.22 20.08 -4.27
C PHE A 67 2.72 20.01 -3.98
N HIS A 68 3.60 20.03 -4.99
CA HIS A 68 5.05 19.96 -4.75
C HIS A 68 5.59 21.12 -3.91
N ASP A 69 4.96 22.30 -3.98
CA ASP A 69 5.29 23.47 -3.15
C ASP A 69 4.39 23.61 -1.91
N ASN A 70 3.42 22.71 -1.73
CA ASN A 70 2.49 22.77 -0.59
C ASN A 70 3.23 22.49 0.72
N GLN A 71 2.91 23.27 1.76
CA GLN A 71 3.53 23.13 3.08
C GLN A 71 3.42 21.70 3.62
N LEU A 72 2.28 21.02 3.46
CA LEU A 72 2.13 19.64 3.94
C LEU A 72 3.05 18.67 3.20
N TYR A 73 3.34 18.89 1.92
CA TYR A 73 4.24 18.04 1.14
C TYR A 73 5.71 18.30 1.51
N THR A 74 6.11 19.58 1.55
CA THR A 74 7.50 19.97 1.85
C THR A 74 7.89 19.63 3.30
N SER A 75 6.91 19.60 4.21
CA SER A 75 7.09 19.11 5.59
C SER A 75 6.79 17.62 5.77
N GLY A 76 6.43 16.88 4.72
CA GLY A 76 6.26 15.42 4.76
C GLY A 76 5.02 14.88 5.46
N HIS A 77 3.99 15.71 5.68
CA HIS A 77 2.67 15.28 6.18
C HIS A 77 1.84 14.59 5.09
N ILE A 78 2.11 14.88 3.82
CA ILE A 78 1.52 14.19 2.68
C ILE A 78 2.60 13.68 1.72
N ILE A 79 2.27 12.61 0.99
CA ILE A 79 3.14 11.97 0.01
C ILE A 79 2.34 11.81 -1.29
N LEU A 80 2.88 12.33 -2.39
CA LEU A 80 2.27 12.20 -3.72
C LEU A 80 2.59 10.80 -4.26
N GLN A 81 1.61 9.91 -4.25
CA GLN A 81 1.78 8.51 -4.61
C GLN A 81 0.51 8.00 -5.29
N ASP A 82 0.69 7.42 -6.48
CA ASP A 82 -0.40 6.77 -7.20
C ASP A 82 -1.08 5.69 -6.34
N LYS A 83 -2.40 5.55 -6.47
CA LYS A 83 -3.21 4.60 -5.72
C LYS A 83 -2.74 3.16 -5.88
N ALA A 84 -2.39 2.72 -7.09
CA ALA A 84 -1.91 1.36 -7.32
C ALA A 84 -0.53 1.14 -6.67
N SER A 85 0.33 2.16 -6.67
CA SER A 85 1.63 2.12 -5.97
C SER A 85 1.49 2.02 -4.44
N CYS A 86 0.32 2.31 -3.88
CA CYS A 86 0.04 2.12 -2.45
C CYS A 86 -0.31 0.66 -2.10
N LEU A 87 -0.78 -0.14 -3.07
CA LEU A 87 -1.29 -1.50 -2.85
C LEU A 87 -0.24 -2.46 -2.27
N PRO A 88 1.02 -2.54 -2.73
CA PRO A 88 1.94 -3.57 -2.24
C PRO A 88 2.18 -3.48 -0.73
N ALA A 89 2.44 -2.28 -0.20
CA ALA A 89 2.62 -2.08 1.23
C ALA A 89 1.33 -2.29 2.02
N PHE A 90 0.19 -1.79 1.51
CA PHE A 90 -1.12 -1.96 2.13
C PHE A 90 -1.51 -3.45 2.26
N LEU A 91 -1.29 -4.23 1.21
CA LEU A 91 -1.64 -5.65 1.15
C LEU A 91 -0.62 -6.53 1.89
N LEU A 92 0.64 -6.13 1.96
CA LEU A 92 1.64 -6.81 2.79
C LEU A 92 1.26 -6.71 4.27
N SER A 93 0.78 -5.52 4.70
CA SER A 93 0.26 -5.22 6.04
C SER A 93 1.07 -5.83 7.19
N PRO A 94 2.39 -5.56 7.26
CA PRO A 94 3.24 -6.15 8.29
C PRO A 94 2.82 -5.68 9.69
N ALA A 95 2.81 -6.58 10.66
CA ALA A 95 2.49 -6.24 12.05
C ALA A 95 3.51 -5.25 12.61
N ALA A 96 3.06 -4.25 13.37
CA ALA A 96 3.94 -3.30 14.03
C ALA A 96 4.98 -4.03 14.90
N GLY A 97 6.25 -3.66 14.78
CA GLY A 97 7.36 -4.35 15.47
C GLY A 97 8.03 -5.47 14.64
N SER A 98 7.43 -5.90 13.53
CA SER A 98 8.04 -6.91 12.65
C SER A 98 9.25 -6.38 11.87
N HIS A 99 10.03 -7.31 11.32
CA HIS A 99 11.14 -6.97 10.43
C HIS A 99 10.73 -7.23 8.98
N VAL A 100 10.99 -6.24 8.13
CA VAL A 100 10.55 -6.23 6.74
C VAL A 100 11.73 -5.92 5.83
N ILE A 101 11.80 -6.57 4.67
CA ILE A 101 12.71 -6.18 3.59
C ILE A 101 11.91 -5.41 2.53
N ASP A 102 12.48 -4.30 2.06
CA ASP A 102 12.11 -3.65 0.80
C ASP A 102 13.28 -3.88 -0.18
N ALA A 103 13.09 -4.81 -1.12
CA ALA A 103 14.18 -5.39 -1.91
C ALA A 103 14.67 -4.48 -3.05
N CYS A 104 13.83 -3.55 -3.50
CA CYS A 104 14.12 -2.60 -4.59
C CYS A 104 13.49 -1.24 -4.22
N ALA A 105 14.05 -0.62 -3.19
CA ALA A 105 13.32 0.30 -2.34
C ALA A 105 13.27 1.75 -2.85
N ALA A 106 14.27 2.17 -3.64
CA ALA A 106 14.34 3.57 -4.03
C ALA A 106 13.21 3.89 -5.05
N PRO A 107 12.63 5.09 -5.07
CA PRO A 107 12.99 6.29 -4.30
C PRO A 107 12.30 6.38 -2.92
N GLY A 108 11.76 5.29 -2.35
CA GLY A 108 11.28 5.26 -0.96
C GLY A 108 9.77 5.46 -0.75
N ASN A 109 8.97 5.58 -1.81
CA ASN A 109 7.51 5.73 -1.70
C ASN A 109 6.87 4.55 -0.95
N LYS A 110 7.21 3.32 -1.34
CA LYS A 110 6.68 2.10 -0.70
C LYS A 110 7.30 1.88 0.69
N THR A 111 8.59 2.16 0.84
CA THR A 111 9.29 2.09 2.13
C THR A 111 8.69 3.03 3.17
N SER A 112 8.36 4.27 2.81
CA SER A 112 7.69 5.22 3.72
C SER A 112 6.27 4.75 4.09
N HIS A 113 5.59 4.06 3.19
CA HIS A 113 4.28 3.46 3.47
C HIS A 113 4.40 2.28 4.44
N LEU A 114 5.40 1.40 4.25
CA LEU A 114 5.72 0.35 5.21
C LEU A 114 6.02 0.91 6.60
N ALA A 115 6.81 1.98 6.68
CA ALA A 115 7.13 2.64 7.95
C ALA A 115 5.88 3.18 8.68
N ALA A 116 4.95 3.76 7.92
CA ALA A 116 3.67 4.23 8.43
C ALA A 116 2.81 3.07 8.99
N ILE A 117 2.70 1.95 8.25
CA ILE A 117 1.97 0.74 8.69
C ILE A 117 2.61 0.16 9.97
N LEU A 118 3.94 0.09 10.00
CA LEU A 118 4.71 -0.37 11.16
C LEU A 118 4.69 0.61 12.34
N LYS A 119 4.17 1.84 12.14
CA LYS A 119 4.19 2.94 13.13
C LYS A 119 5.61 3.22 13.64
N ASN A 120 6.60 3.17 12.76
CA ASN A 120 8.03 3.23 13.09
C ASN A 120 8.49 2.18 14.14
N LYS A 121 7.77 1.07 14.32
CA LYS A 121 8.17 -0.02 15.22
C LYS A 121 8.68 -1.22 14.44
N GLY A 122 9.81 -1.78 14.85
CA GLY A 122 10.47 -2.89 14.17
C GLY A 122 11.64 -2.41 13.32
N GLN A 123 11.88 -3.06 12.18
CA GLN A 123 13.02 -2.73 11.33
C GLN A 123 12.68 -2.95 9.85
N ILE A 124 12.90 -1.93 9.03
CA ILE A 124 12.90 -2.05 7.57
C ILE A 124 14.34 -2.18 7.09
N PHE A 125 14.65 -3.17 6.26
CA PHE A 125 15.90 -3.28 5.53
C PHE A 125 15.63 -2.95 4.06
N ALA A 126 16.17 -1.82 3.59
CA ALA A 126 15.91 -1.30 2.27
C ALA A 126 17.17 -1.42 1.39
N PHE A 127 17.01 -2.01 0.21
CA PHE A 127 18.09 -2.24 -0.74
C PHE A 127 17.79 -1.56 -2.07
N ASP A 128 18.81 -0.96 -2.68
CA ASP A 128 18.78 -0.53 -4.08
C ASP A 128 20.24 -0.44 -4.59
N VAL A 129 20.43 -0.47 -5.89
CA VAL A 129 21.76 -0.37 -6.52
C VAL A 129 22.10 1.06 -6.95
N ASP A 130 21.09 1.91 -7.16
CA ASP A 130 21.27 3.25 -7.69
C ASP A 130 21.52 4.27 -6.56
N THR A 131 22.77 4.74 -6.46
CA THR A 131 23.20 5.72 -5.45
C THR A 131 22.40 7.03 -5.50
N LYS A 132 22.00 7.51 -6.69
CA LYS A 132 21.24 8.76 -6.82
C LYS A 132 19.82 8.57 -6.31
N ARG A 133 19.16 7.47 -6.67
CA ARG A 133 17.83 7.14 -6.16
C ARG A 133 17.84 6.89 -4.65
N LEU A 134 18.92 6.30 -4.11
CA LEU A 134 19.10 6.14 -2.67
C LEU A 134 19.25 7.48 -1.94
N ALA A 135 19.96 8.46 -2.52
CA ALA A 135 20.04 9.81 -1.95
C ALA A 135 18.66 10.49 -1.92
N THR A 136 17.88 10.36 -3.00
CA THR A 136 16.48 10.81 -3.05
C THR A 136 15.62 10.12 -2.00
N MET A 137 15.76 8.80 -1.87
CA MET A 137 15.08 7.99 -0.88
C MET A 137 15.40 8.45 0.54
N ASN A 138 16.68 8.63 0.87
CA ASN A 138 17.08 9.09 2.20
C ASN A 138 16.45 10.44 2.53
N THR A 139 16.50 11.40 1.60
CA THR A 139 15.85 12.72 1.75
C THR A 139 14.34 12.58 1.98
N MET A 140 13.68 11.73 1.18
CA MET A 140 12.25 11.48 1.30
C MET A 140 11.88 10.86 2.66
N LEU A 141 12.60 9.82 3.09
CA LEU A 141 12.34 9.11 4.34
C LEU A 141 12.56 10.01 5.56
N MET A 142 13.62 10.81 5.54
CA MET A 142 13.88 11.81 6.59
C MET A 142 12.75 12.85 6.66
N ARG A 143 12.32 13.39 5.51
CA ARG A 143 11.19 14.34 5.45
C ARG A 143 9.89 13.72 5.97
N ALA A 144 9.64 12.45 5.63
CA ALA A 144 8.48 11.68 6.08
C ALA A 144 8.57 11.25 7.56
N GLY A 145 9.67 11.50 8.26
CA GLY A 145 9.82 11.14 9.68
C GLY A 145 9.97 9.64 9.90
N VAL A 146 10.52 8.91 8.93
CA VAL A 146 10.79 7.48 9.05
C VAL A 146 12.08 7.30 9.86
N THR A 147 12.00 6.55 10.96
CA THR A 147 13.13 6.36 11.90
C THR A 147 13.66 4.93 11.93
N SER A 148 12.84 3.95 11.55
CA SER A 148 13.13 2.53 11.74
C SER A 148 13.50 1.82 10.44
N PHE A 149 14.53 2.33 9.75
CA PHE A 149 15.02 1.75 8.50
C PHE A 149 16.56 1.64 8.46
N LYS A 150 17.06 0.68 7.69
CA LYS A 150 18.47 0.50 7.35
C LYS A 150 18.58 0.45 5.84
N LEU A 151 19.24 1.45 5.28
CA LEU A 151 19.46 1.57 3.84
C LEU A 151 20.82 0.96 3.48
N ALA A 152 20.85 0.15 2.44
CA ALA A 152 22.06 -0.45 1.90
C ALA A 152 22.11 -0.28 0.39
N GLN A 153 23.20 0.30 -0.12
CA GLN A 153 23.50 0.27 -1.54
C GLN A 153 24.05 -1.12 -1.88
N GLN A 154 23.18 -2.02 -2.31
CA GLN A 154 23.52 -3.41 -2.55
C GLN A 154 22.53 -4.02 -3.54
N ASP A 155 23.02 -4.86 -4.45
CA ASP A 155 22.16 -5.72 -5.27
C ASP A 155 21.51 -6.74 -4.35
N PHE A 156 20.17 -6.75 -4.29
CA PHE A 156 19.41 -7.65 -3.44
C PHE A 156 19.73 -9.13 -3.72
N LEU A 157 20.09 -9.50 -4.95
CA LEU A 157 20.50 -10.88 -5.29
C LEU A 157 21.78 -11.33 -4.56
N THR A 158 22.58 -10.38 -4.06
CA THR A 158 23.83 -10.65 -3.31
C THR A 158 23.62 -10.66 -1.80
N VAL A 159 22.41 -10.34 -1.31
CA VAL A 159 22.09 -10.38 0.11
C VAL A 159 21.98 -11.85 0.53
N ASP A 160 22.72 -12.27 1.55
CA ASP A 160 22.61 -13.65 2.06
C ASP A 160 21.30 -13.81 2.87
N PRO A 161 20.35 -14.68 2.44
CA PRO A 161 19.11 -14.92 3.18
C PRO A 161 19.34 -15.53 4.57
N HIS A 162 20.51 -16.13 4.81
CA HIS A 162 20.87 -16.76 6.09
C HIS A 162 21.72 -15.87 7.01
N ASP A 163 22.02 -14.63 6.61
CA ASP A 163 22.69 -13.67 7.49
C ASP A 163 21.84 -13.47 8.77
N PRO A 164 22.41 -13.65 9.99
CA PRO A 164 21.71 -13.47 11.25
C PRO A 164 20.96 -12.14 11.37
N LYS A 165 21.40 -11.08 10.68
CA LYS A 165 20.72 -9.78 10.61
C LYS A 165 19.30 -9.87 10.07
N TYR A 166 19.04 -10.80 9.16
CA TYR A 166 17.73 -10.98 8.49
C TYR A 166 16.92 -12.16 9.05
N SER A 167 17.44 -12.87 10.06
CA SER A 167 16.80 -14.04 10.68
C SER A 167 15.36 -13.81 11.18
N LYS A 168 15.00 -12.55 11.48
CA LYS A 168 13.66 -12.16 11.98
C LYS A 168 12.75 -11.58 10.89
N VAL A 169 13.18 -11.50 9.65
CA VAL A 169 12.40 -10.91 8.55
C VAL A 169 11.23 -11.84 8.21
N THR A 170 10.00 -11.37 8.46
CA THR A 170 8.77 -12.14 8.21
C THR A 170 8.04 -11.67 6.96
N CYS A 171 8.31 -10.46 6.49
CA CYS A 171 7.65 -9.87 5.33
C CYS A 171 8.66 -9.31 4.34
N ILE A 172 8.40 -9.45 3.04
CA ILE A 172 9.18 -8.81 1.97
C ILE A 172 8.26 -8.06 1.02
N LEU A 173 8.63 -6.82 0.71
CA LEU A 173 8.10 -6.07 -0.42
C LEU A 173 9.12 -6.13 -1.55
N LEU A 174 8.68 -6.55 -2.73
CA LEU A 174 9.50 -6.70 -3.92
C LEU A 174 8.84 -5.97 -5.10
N ASP A 175 9.33 -4.77 -5.40
CA ASP A 175 8.91 -3.93 -6.51
C ASP A 175 10.09 -3.68 -7.47
N PRO A 176 10.52 -4.68 -8.24
CA PRO A 176 11.71 -4.60 -9.06
C PRO A 176 11.54 -3.67 -10.26
N SER A 177 12.67 -3.30 -10.86
CA SER A 177 12.69 -2.61 -12.15
C SER A 177 11.84 -3.36 -13.18
N CYS A 178 10.94 -2.61 -13.83
CA CYS A 178 9.96 -3.10 -14.78
C CYS A 178 10.06 -2.33 -16.11
N SER A 179 9.34 -2.76 -17.14
CA SER A 179 9.28 -2.02 -18.41
C SER A 179 8.66 -0.64 -18.28
N GLY A 180 7.96 -0.33 -17.19
CA GLY A 180 7.29 0.93 -16.95
C GLY A 180 6.11 1.19 -17.90
N SER A 181 5.66 0.16 -18.62
CA SER A 181 4.63 0.23 -19.67
C SER A 181 3.25 0.69 -19.16
N GLY A 182 2.98 0.57 -17.84
CA GLY A 182 1.77 1.06 -17.20
C GLY A 182 1.82 2.52 -16.75
N MET A 183 2.98 3.18 -16.79
CA MET A 183 3.11 4.56 -16.31
C MET A 183 2.45 5.55 -17.29
N VAL A 184 1.44 6.29 -16.81
CA VAL A 184 0.72 7.28 -17.63
C VAL A 184 1.65 8.32 -18.25
N THR A 185 2.70 8.74 -17.55
CA THR A 185 3.69 9.68 -18.11
C THR A 185 4.36 9.13 -19.36
N ARG A 186 4.69 7.83 -19.43
CA ARG A 186 5.29 7.22 -20.63
C ARG A 186 4.29 7.14 -21.78
N LEU A 187 3.03 6.83 -21.46
CA LEU A 187 1.94 6.81 -22.44
C LEU A 187 1.69 8.21 -23.03
N LEU A 188 1.76 9.26 -22.20
CA LEU A 188 1.61 10.65 -22.63
C LEU A 188 2.81 11.15 -23.45
N LEU A 189 4.01 10.65 -23.15
CA LEU A 189 5.23 10.94 -23.90
C LEU A 189 5.39 10.07 -25.15
N GLU A 190 4.41 9.21 -25.46
CA GLU A 190 4.44 8.25 -26.58
C GLU A 190 5.75 7.45 -26.63
N GLU A 191 6.32 7.13 -25.45
CA GLU A 191 7.55 6.38 -25.39
C GLU A 191 7.36 5.00 -26.01
N ALA A 192 8.31 4.61 -26.87
CA ALA A 192 8.25 3.35 -27.58
C ALA A 192 8.11 2.17 -26.61
N ALA A 193 7.32 1.17 -27.02
CA ALA A 193 7.19 -0.08 -26.31
C ALA A 193 8.59 -0.70 -26.08
N PRO A 194 8.82 -1.39 -24.95
CA PRO A 194 10.07 -2.08 -24.72
C PRO A 194 10.34 -3.10 -25.84
N SER A 195 11.60 -3.26 -26.24
CA SER A 195 11.97 -4.35 -27.14
C SER A 195 11.71 -5.70 -26.48
N VAL A 196 11.50 -6.73 -27.29
CA VAL A 196 11.26 -8.10 -26.81
C VAL A 196 12.42 -8.58 -25.94
N GLU A 197 13.67 -8.28 -26.33
CA GLU A 197 14.87 -8.66 -25.60
C GLU A 197 14.94 -7.96 -24.24
N ARG A 198 14.60 -6.66 -24.19
CA ARG A 198 14.55 -5.91 -22.94
C ARG A 198 13.47 -6.46 -22.01
N LEU A 199 12.28 -6.77 -22.55
CA LEU A 199 11.17 -7.32 -21.77
C LEU A 199 11.56 -8.69 -21.17
N GLN A 200 12.17 -9.56 -21.96
CA GLN A 200 12.67 -10.86 -21.50
C GLN A 200 13.78 -10.73 -20.46
N ALA A 201 14.72 -9.79 -20.64
CA ALA A 201 15.78 -9.54 -19.66
C ALA A 201 15.22 -9.06 -18.31
N LEU A 202 14.22 -8.17 -18.33
CA LEU A 202 13.52 -7.69 -17.14
C LEU A 202 12.76 -8.82 -16.45
N ALA A 203 11.97 -9.60 -17.19
CA ALA A 203 11.26 -10.77 -16.67
C ALA A 203 12.22 -11.80 -16.05
N GLY A 204 13.36 -12.06 -16.70
CA GLY A 204 14.40 -12.95 -16.18
C GLY A 204 15.03 -12.44 -14.88
N PHE A 205 15.27 -11.13 -14.75
CA PHE A 205 15.72 -10.52 -13.49
C PHE A 205 14.64 -10.64 -12.41
N GLN A 206 13.39 -10.33 -12.74
CA GLN A 206 12.24 -10.38 -11.84
C GLN A 206 12.01 -11.79 -11.27
N ARG A 207 12.14 -12.82 -12.09
CA ARG A 207 12.10 -14.23 -11.64
C ARG A 207 13.22 -14.52 -10.65
N LYS A 208 14.47 -14.16 -10.98
CA LYS A 208 15.62 -14.39 -10.08
C LYS A 208 15.45 -13.72 -8.72
N VAL A 209 15.00 -12.46 -8.72
CA VAL A 209 14.87 -11.67 -7.49
C VAL A 209 13.69 -12.13 -6.64
N LEU A 210 12.59 -12.58 -7.26
CA LEU A 210 11.46 -13.18 -6.56
C LEU A 210 11.83 -14.54 -5.96
N SER A 211 12.47 -15.44 -6.73
CA SER A 211 12.96 -16.72 -6.19
C SER A 211 13.97 -16.52 -5.07
N HIS A 212 14.84 -15.51 -5.17
CA HIS A 212 15.78 -15.15 -4.12
C HIS A 212 15.06 -14.68 -2.83
N ALA A 213 14.07 -13.81 -2.96
CA ALA A 213 13.31 -13.29 -1.81
C ALA A 213 12.62 -14.41 -1.00
N LEU A 214 12.13 -15.46 -1.67
CA LEU A 214 11.47 -16.59 -1.01
C LEU A 214 12.43 -17.52 -0.25
N ARG A 215 13.75 -17.38 -0.41
CA ARG A 215 14.76 -18.17 0.32
C ARG A 215 14.97 -17.70 1.77
N PHE A 216 14.48 -16.51 2.14
CA PHE A 216 14.62 -16.02 3.51
C PHE A 216 13.81 -16.91 4.47
N PRO A 217 14.45 -17.50 5.50
CA PRO A 217 13.90 -18.64 6.24
C PRO A 217 12.66 -18.28 7.07
N ALA A 218 12.58 -17.05 7.58
CA ALA A 218 11.47 -16.60 8.41
C ALA A 218 10.33 -15.93 7.62
N VAL A 219 10.46 -15.75 6.29
CA VAL A 219 9.47 -15.05 5.48
C VAL A 219 8.17 -15.84 5.44
N GLN A 220 7.10 -15.18 5.87
CA GLN A 220 5.73 -15.69 5.88
C GLN A 220 4.89 -15.07 4.77
N ARG A 221 5.15 -13.81 4.40
CA ARG A 221 4.37 -13.08 3.39
C ARG A 221 5.27 -12.24 2.50
N LEU A 222 5.01 -12.24 1.19
CA LEU A 222 5.72 -11.43 0.21
C LEU A 222 4.72 -10.73 -0.71
N ALA A 223 4.91 -9.43 -0.93
CA ALA A 223 4.19 -8.68 -1.95
C ALA A 223 5.12 -8.40 -3.13
N TYR A 224 4.81 -8.99 -4.28
CA TYR A 224 5.48 -8.75 -5.56
C TYR A 224 4.65 -7.76 -6.37
N SER A 225 5.28 -6.73 -6.95
CA SER A 225 4.57 -5.78 -7.80
C SER A 225 5.39 -5.25 -8.95
N THR A 226 4.69 -4.80 -10.00
CA THR A 226 5.32 -4.07 -11.10
C THR A 226 4.42 -2.94 -11.60
N CYS A 227 5.06 -1.98 -12.25
CA CYS A 227 4.47 -0.91 -13.05
C CYS A 227 4.20 -1.32 -14.52
N SER A 228 4.07 -2.62 -14.80
CA SER A 228 3.97 -3.17 -16.15
C SER A 228 2.58 -3.70 -16.47
N VAL A 229 2.16 -3.57 -17.73
CA VAL A 229 0.95 -4.23 -18.25
C VAL A 229 1.25 -5.59 -18.89
N HIS A 230 2.52 -5.91 -19.12
CA HIS A 230 2.94 -7.14 -19.80
C HIS A 230 2.81 -8.36 -18.88
N ARG A 231 2.24 -9.44 -19.41
CA ARG A 231 2.08 -10.71 -18.67
C ARG A 231 3.44 -11.33 -18.33
N GLU A 232 4.40 -11.14 -19.22
CA GLU A 232 5.77 -11.64 -19.16
C GLU A 232 6.52 -11.16 -17.93
N GLU A 233 6.19 -9.96 -17.43
CA GLU A 233 6.75 -9.38 -16.21
C GLU A 233 5.87 -9.61 -14.98
N ASN A 234 4.72 -10.27 -15.12
CA ASN A 234 3.69 -10.33 -14.10
C ASN A 234 3.32 -11.78 -13.81
N GLU A 235 2.23 -12.28 -14.40
CA GLU A 235 1.72 -13.63 -14.17
C GLU A 235 2.75 -14.70 -14.53
N ASP A 236 3.49 -14.52 -15.62
CA ASP A 236 4.47 -15.52 -16.08
C ASP A 236 5.65 -15.64 -15.09
N VAL A 237 6.07 -14.52 -14.48
CA VAL A 237 7.07 -14.52 -13.39
C VAL A 237 6.54 -15.25 -12.16
N VAL A 238 5.35 -14.88 -11.70
CA VAL A 238 4.74 -15.46 -10.50
C VAL A 238 4.51 -16.96 -10.68
N GLN A 239 3.98 -17.38 -11.82
CA GLN A 239 3.76 -18.79 -12.14
C GLN A 239 5.07 -19.58 -12.13
N ALA A 240 6.11 -19.07 -12.80
CA ALA A 240 7.39 -19.74 -12.87
C ALA A 240 8.01 -19.92 -11.48
N VAL A 241 7.95 -18.91 -10.62
CA VAL A 241 8.50 -19.03 -9.26
C VAL A 241 7.67 -19.96 -8.39
N LEU A 242 6.33 -19.92 -8.45
CA LEU A 242 5.50 -20.86 -7.69
C LEU A 242 5.78 -22.32 -8.08
N GLN A 243 6.01 -22.59 -9.36
CA GLN A 243 6.41 -23.92 -9.83
C GLN A 243 7.78 -24.35 -9.27
N GLU A 244 8.74 -23.43 -9.13
CA GLU A 244 10.04 -23.70 -8.51
C GLU A 244 9.95 -23.98 -7.01
N GLN A 245 9.07 -23.26 -6.31
CA GLN A 245 8.91 -23.37 -4.85
C GLN A 245 8.02 -24.56 -4.44
N GLY A 246 7.33 -25.19 -5.40
CA GLY A 246 6.39 -26.28 -5.13
C GLY A 246 5.26 -25.83 -4.20
N SER A 247 5.02 -26.57 -3.12
CA SER A 247 3.97 -26.28 -2.15
C SER A 247 4.39 -25.33 -1.03
N ALA A 248 5.63 -24.83 -1.02
CA ALA A 248 6.15 -24.01 0.08
C ALA A 248 5.46 -22.63 0.16
N PHE A 249 4.99 -22.11 -0.97
CA PHE A 249 4.28 -20.84 -1.05
C PHE A 249 3.03 -20.96 -1.91
N ARG A 250 2.01 -20.15 -1.61
CA ARG A 250 0.77 -20.05 -2.38
C ARG A 250 0.41 -18.59 -2.63
N LEU A 251 -0.37 -18.33 -3.69
CA LEU A 251 -1.04 -17.05 -3.85
C LEU A 251 -2.19 -16.91 -2.86
N VAL A 252 -2.38 -15.68 -2.39
CA VAL A 252 -3.46 -15.31 -1.49
C VAL A 252 -4.44 -14.46 -2.24
N ASN A 253 -5.73 -14.81 -2.16
CA ASN A 253 -6.79 -13.95 -2.68
C ASN A 253 -6.93 -12.72 -1.78
N VAL A 254 -6.11 -11.70 -2.06
CA VAL A 254 -6.13 -10.44 -1.35
C VAL A 254 -7.12 -9.47 -1.99
N PHE A 255 -7.67 -8.61 -1.15
CA PHE A 255 -8.51 -7.48 -1.51
C PHE A 255 -9.63 -7.79 -2.53
N PRO A 256 -10.63 -8.61 -2.15
CA PRO A 256 -11.70 -9.02 -3.07
C PRO A 256 -12.52 -7.85 -3.64
N SER A 257 -12.57 -6.71 -2.96
CA SER A 257 -13.24 -5.49 -3.45
C SER A 257 -12.52 -4.81 -4.60
N TRP A 258 -11.27 -5.20 -4.91
CA TRP A 258 -10.54 -4.65 -6.05
C TRP A 258 -11.03 -5.29 -7.36
N PRO A 259 -11.49 -4.49 -8.35
CA PRO A 259 -12.26 -5.02 -9.49
C PRO A 259 -11.40 -5.76 -10.53
N CYS A 260 -10.14 -5.37 -10.69
CA CYS A 260 -9.29 -5.86 -11.76
C CYS A 260 -8.34 -6.95 -11.26
N ARG A 261 -8.51 -8.17 -11.76
CA ARG A 261 -7.75 -9.35 -11.35
C ARG A 261 -6.63 -9.70 -12.33
N GLY A 262 -5.72 -10.59 -11.92
CA GLY A 262 -4.71 -11.16 -12.80
C GLY A 262 -5.32 -11.89 -14.00
N LEU A 263 -4.55 -12.01 -15.08
CA LEU A 263 -4.97 -12.72 -16.28
C LEU A 263 -5.08 -14.21 -15.97
N ALA A 264 -6.14 -14.88 -16.45
CA ALA A 264 -6.40 -16.30 -16.21
C ALA A 264 -5.45 -17.21 -17.03
N THR A 265 -4.15 -17.15 -16.74
CA THR A 265 -3.07 -17.85 -17.44
C THR A 265 -2.64 -19.12 -16.72
N PHE A 266 -2.92 -19.23 -15.42
CA PHE A 266 -2.73 -20.41 -14.61
C PHE A 266 -3.73 -20.45 -13.43
N PRO A 267 -3.99 -21.62 -12.81
CA PRO A 267 -4.87 -21.71 -11.65
C PRO A 267 -4.40 -20.84 -10.48
N GLY A 268 -5.25 -19.95 -9.98
CA GLY A 268 -4.91 -19.03 -8.89
C GLY A 268 -4.42 -17.66 -9.37
N ALA A 269 -4.20 -17.45 -10.68
CA ALA A 269 -3.78 -16.14 -11.21
C ALA A 269 -4.80 -15.03 -10.91
N GLU A 270 -6.09 -15.38 -10.75
CA GLU A 270 -7.15 -14.49 -10.30
C GLU A 270 -6.94 -13.96 -8.88
N CYS A 271 -6.06 -14.55 -8.07
CA CYS A 271 -5.66 -14.02 -6.76
C CYS A 271 -4.77 -12.78 -6.88
N CYS A 272 -4.15 -12.55 -8.04
CA CYS A 272 -3.38 -11.35 -8.32
C CYS A 272 -4.30 -10.16 -8.65
N LEU A 273 -3.78 -8.94 -8.48
CA LEU A 273 -4.45 -7.70 -8.82
C LEU A 273 -3.77 -7.07 -10.05
N ARG A 274 -4.59 -6.52 -10.95
CA ARG A 274 -4.15 -5.60 -12.00
C ARG A 274 -4.78 -4.23 -11.78
N ALA A 275 -4.18 -3.21 -12.36
CA ALA A 275 -4.69 -1.85 -12.32
C ALA A 275 -4.51 -1.20 -13.68
N SER A 276 -5.37 -0.25 -14.03
CA SER A 276 -5.31 0.48 -15.29
C SER A 276 -5.92 1.89 -15.15
N PRO A 277 -5.56 2.84 -16.03
CA PRO A 277 -6.20 4.15 -16.06
C PRO A 277 -7.71 4.08 -16.35
N ALA A 278 -8.15 3.08 -17.12
CA ALA A 278 -9.54 2.95 -17.54
C ALA A 278 -10.43 2.40 -16.43
N ASP A 279 -9.98 1.34 -15.75
CA ASP A 279 -10.82 0.54 -14.86
C ASP A 279 -10.67 0.94 -13.39
N THR A 280 -9.46 1.35 -12.97
CA THR A 280 -9.17 1.63 -11.56
C THR A 280 -8.79 3.09 -11.30
N LEU A 281 -8.80 3.93 -12.35
CA LEU A 281 -8.33 5.32 -12.33
C LEU A 281 -6.90 5.45 -11.79
N THR A 282 -6.02 4.48 -12.05
CA THR A 282 -4.63 4.49 -11.56
C THR A 282 -3.65 4.38 -12.73
N GLN A 283 -2.35 4.35 -12.43
CA GLN A 283 -1.39 3.79 -13.38
C GLN A 283 -1.66 2.30 -13.66
N GLY A 284 -1.16 1.82 -14.79
CA GLY A 284 -1.04 0.38 -15.07
C GLY A 284 -0.12 -0.28 -14.04
N PHE A 285 -0.62 -1.31 -13.37
CA PHE A 285 0.09 -1.91 -12.24
C PHE A 285 -0.31 -3.38 -12.05
N PHE A 286 0.56 -4.15 -11.39
CA PHE A 286 0.31 -5.54 -11.01
C PHE A 286 0.77 -5.78 -9.58
N VAL A 287 0.01 -6.56 -8.81
CA VAL A 287 0.40 -7.01 -7.47
C VAL A 287 0.01 -8.48 -7.26
N ALA A 288 0.95 -9.27 -6.74
CA ALA A 288 0.72 -10.62 -6.25
C ALA A 288 1.17 -10.71 -4.79
N VAL A 289 0.36 -11.33 -3.93
CA VAL A 289 0.72 -11.60 -2.54
C VAL A 289 0.89 -13.11 -2.38
N LEU A 290 2.08 -13.50 -1.95
CA LEU A 290 2.45 -14.88 -1.68
C LEU A 290 2.54 -15.08 -0.17
N GLU A 291 2.08 -16.23 0.30
CA GLU A 291 2.21 -16.67 1.68
C GLU A 291 2.89 -18.02 1.77
N ARG A 292 3.74 -18.19 2.79
CA ARG A 292 4.31 -19.49 3.14
C ARG A 292 3.19 -20.42 3.57
N CYS A 293 3.19 -21.64 3.06
CA CYS A 293 2.35 -22.71 3.57
C CYS A 293 2.97 -23.21 4.88
N GLY A 294 2.22 -23.13 5.98
CA GLY A 294 2.58 -23.80 7.22
C GLY A 294 2.24 -25.30 7.15
N ASP A 295 2.84 -26.09 8.04
CA ASP A 295 2.46 -27.50 8.25
C ASP A 295 1.10 -27.67 8.96
N GLU A 296 0.43 -26.59 9.36
CA GLU A 296 -0.95 -26.64 9.84
C GLU A 296 -1.84 -25.59 9.19
N ALA A 297 -3.00 -26.04 8.73
CA ALA A 297 -4.08 -25.20 8.23
C ALA A 297 -4.63 -24.32 9.37
N ALA A 298 -4.50 -22.99 9.27
CA ALA A 298 -5.28 -22.09 10.13
C ALA A 298 -5.44 -20.65 9.61
N VAL A 299 -6.72 -20.28 9.47
CA VAL A 299 -7.40 -18.97 9.57
C VAL A 299 -7.15 -17.89 8.48
N PRO A 300 -8.21 -17.39 7.81
CA PRO A 300 -8.11 -16.21 6.96
C PRO A 300 -7.73 -14.99 7.82
N SER A 301 -6.63 -14.32 7.49
CA SER A 301 -6.30 -13.03 8.10
C SER A 301 -7.31 -11.99 7.63
N SER A 302 -8.21 -11.58 8.51
CA SER A 302 -9.09 -10.44 8.28
C SER A 302 -8.25 -9.16 8.13
N LEU A 303 -8.41 -8.47 7.00
CA LEU A 303 -8.02 -7.06 6.85
C LEU A 303 -8.62 -6.25 8.01
N PRO A 304 -7.98 -5.13 8.45
CA PRO A 304 -8.64 -4.23 9.38
C PRO A 304 -9.92 -3.69 8.74
N ALA A 305 -11.07 -4.07 9.29
CA ALA A 305 -12.35 -3.48 8.95
C ALA A 305 -12.32 -1.99 9.33
N ALA A 306 -12.77 -1.13 8.43
CA ALA A 306 -13.06 0.26 8.76
C ALA A 306 -14.12 0.29 9.88
N PRO A 307 -14.04 1.22 10.84
CA PRO A 307 -15.06 1.34 11.88
C PRO A 307 -16.40 1.71 11.24
N GLU A 308 -17.42 0.86 11.38
CA GLU A 308 -18.80 1.21 11.08
C GLU A 308 -19.33 2.12 12.19
N GLU A 309 -19.57 3.39 11.88
CA GLU A 309 -20.38 4.25 12.73
C GLU A 309 -21.85 3.86 12.59
N SER A 310 -22.44 3.41 13.70
CA SER A 310 -23.87 3.15 13.81
C SER A 310 -24.65 4.46 13.81
N LEU A 311 -25.20 4.83 12.66
CA LEU A 311 -26.27 5.82 12.53
C LEU A 311 -27.60 5.18 12.96
N GLN A 312 -28.06 5.46 14.17
CA GLN A 312 -29.47 5.29 14.53
C GLN A 312 -30.18 6.65 14.42
N HIS A 313 -30.99 6.79 13.37
CA HIS A 313 -32.06 7.78 13.32
C HIS A 313 -33.24 7.30 14.15
N GLY A 314 -33.76 8.19 15.00
CA GLY A 314 -35.04 8.06 15.69
C GLY A 314 -35.45 9.42 16.24
N GLU A 315 -36.27 10.13 15.47
CA GLU A 315 -36.85 11.43 15.81
C GLU A 315 -37.83 11.35 17.00
N GLY A 316 -37.81 12.40 17.83
CA GLY A 316 -39.01 13.09 18.34
C GLY A 316 -39.69 12.60 19.62
N ALA A 317 -39.51 13.32 20.74
CA ALA A 317 -40.59 13.91 21.56
C ALA A 317 -40.03 14.62 22.82
N GLU A 318 -40.65 15.75 23.15
CA GLU A 318 -40.29 16.80 24.13
C GLU A 318 -40.55 16.45 25.63
N PRO A 319 -40.23 17.35 26.62
CA PRO A 319 -39.61 16.98 27.89
C PRO A 319 -40.57 16.82 29.07
N GLY A 320 -40.20 15.99 30.05
CA GLY A 320 -40.98 15.85 31.29
C GLY A 320 -40.26 15.19 32.46
N ALA A 321 -40.06 16.00 33.52
CA ALA A 321 -40.06 15.65 34.94
C ALA A 321 -38.93 14.76 35.53
N ALA A 322 -38.22 15.37 36.50
CA ALA A 322 -37.25 14.74 37.39
C ALA A 322 -37.87 13.73 38.38
N PRO A 323 -37.17 12.66 38.79
CA PRO A 323 -37.63 11.78 39.86
C PRO A 323 -37.05 12.16 41.24
N PRO A 324 -37.78 11.92 42.35
CA PRO A 324 -37.41 12.38 43.68
C PRO A 324 -36.43 11.42 44.42
N LYS A 325 -35.62 12.02 45.29
CA LYS A 325 -34.75 11.36 46.28
C LYS A 325 -35.57 10.57 47.32
N LYS A 326 -35.23 9.30 47.57
CA LYS A 326 -35.66 8.56 48.78
C LYS A 326 -34.49 8.30 49.73
N ARG A 327 -34.64 8.79 50.97
CA ARG A 327 -33.74 8.58 52.13
C ARG A 327 -34.17 7.34 52.93
N ARG A 328 -33.14 6.57 53.34
CA ARG A 328 -32.91 5.84 54.61
C ARG A 328 -33.85 4.69 55.02
N ARG A 329 -33.22 3.57 55.43
CA ARG A 329 -33.21 3.17 56.85
C ARG A 329 -32.07 2.19 57.21
N LYS A 330 -31.39 2.51 58.33
CA LYS A 330 -30.42 1.70 59.06
C LYS A 330 -31.04 0.38 59.53
N LYS A 331 -30.26 -0.71 59.52
CA LYS A 331 -30.41 -1.82 60.46
C LYS A 331 -29.15 -1.92 61.32
N GLN A 332 -29.38 -2.06 62.61
CA GLN A 332 -28.43 -2.14 63.71
C GLN A 332 -28.92 -3.32 64.56
N GLN A 333 -28.06 -4.27 64.89
CA GLN A 333 -28.01 -5.08 66.14
C GLN A 333 -26.98 -6.21 65.95
N VAL A 334 -25.86 -6.21 66.67
CA VAL A 334 -25.63 -6.70 68.06
C VAL A 334 -25.55 -8.23 68.13
N LYS A 335 -24.34 -8.76 68.22
CA LYS A 335 -23.70 -9.23 69.46
C LYS A 335 -22.20 -9.20 69.29
#